data_AF-A0A9B2MR26-F1
#
_entry.id   AF-A0A9B2MR26-F1
#
_cell.length_a   1.000
_cell.length_b   1.000
_cell.length_c   1.000
_cell.angle_alpha   90.00
_cell.angle_beta   90.00
_cell.angle_gamma   90.00
#
_symmetry.space_group_name_H-M   'P 1'
#
loop_
_entity.id
_entity.type
_entity.pdbx_description
1 polymer ?
#
loop_
_entity_poly.entity_id
_entity_poly.type
_entity_poly.pdbx_seq_one_letter_code
_entity_poly.pdbx_strand_id
1 'polypeptide(L)'
;MGSPERMPFPVNHRTLLSSFVALSAFILHSGIVALRMTALQIPQHVVLNETVRMQCNFNLDKEVLYSVKWYKDGHEFYRFVPRDEPMVQTFRVPGVNVNIHNSTKISVVLNNVNLTSSGRYRCEVSAEAPAFQTVSDHADMTVVVLPDEGPRITGGRSRYQVGEVVRMNCTSAPSKPAALLTWFINGDPADTQYLKGPHITAVDEKGLETAVLGLEFRVANKHFKRGDMKLKCLATIATVYLQSKEESVEGDERILKAPVMESRETRAQSHTRNDLINGKIPGSEATTIFNRMIIFLITGIILAR
;
A
#
# COMPACT_ATOMS: atom_id res chain seq x y z
N MET A 1 -61.60 -72.58 -23.65
CA MET A 1 -60.40 -72.26 -24.45
C MET A 1 -60.52 -70.80 -24.86
N GLY A 2 -59.69 -69.84 -24.44
CA GLY A 2 -58.23 -69.85 -24.31
C GLY A 2 -57.67 -68.87 -25.34
N SER A 3 -57.46 -67.62 -24.94
CA SER A 3 -57.01 -66.47 -25.73
C SER A 3 -55.62 -66.63 -26.35
N PRO A 4 -55.25 -65.91 -27.43
CA PRO A 4 -53.88 -65.51 -27.65
C PRO A 4 -53.71 -64.01 -27.36
N GLU A 5 -52.94 -63.74 -26.32
CA GLU A 5 -52.49 -62.43 -25.87
C GLU A 5 -51.45 -61.86 -26.86
N ARG A 6 -51.61 -60.61 -27.29
CA ARG A 6 -50.69 -59.92 -28.19
C ARG A 6 -49.60 -59.24 -27.35
N MET A 7 -48.36 -59.73 -27.41
CA MET A 7 -47.22 -59.18 -26.68
C MET A 7 -46.81 -57.78 -27.19
N PRO A 8 -46.45 -56.82 -26.31
CA PRO A 8 -45.86 -55.56 -26.70
C PRO A 8 -44.35 -55.71 -27.01
N PHE A 9 -43.88 -55.06 -28.08
CA PHE A 9 -42.46 -54.95 -28.40
C PHE A 9 -41.72 -54.14 -27.32
N PRO A 10 -40.53 -54.57 -26.86
CA PRO A 10 -39.78 -53.82 -25.86
C PRO A 10 -39.15 -52.58 -26.51
N VAL A 11 -39.66 -51.40 -26.18
CA VAL A 11 -38.95 -50.15 -26.47
C VAL A 11 -37.75 -50.09 -25.55
N ASN A 12 -36.55 -50.20 -26.12
CA ASN A 12 -35.30 -50.24 -25.38
C ASN A 12 -34.95 -48.82 -24.87
N HIS A 13 -35.39 -48.49 -23.65
CA HIS A 13 -35.17 -47.18 -23.01
C HIS A 13 -33.69 -46.77 -22.90
N ARG A 14 -32.74 -47.72 -23.02
CA ARG A 14 -31.29 -47.47 -22.93
C ARG A 14 -30.72 -46.71 -24.13
N THR A 15 -31.28 -46.89 -25.34
CA THR A 15 -30.80 -46.18 -26.55
C THR A 15 -31.28 -44.73 -26.62
N LEU A 16 -32.45 -44.42 -26.04
CA LEU A 16 -32.96 -43.04 -25.95
C LEU A 16 -32.18 -42.22 -24.91
N LEU A 17 -31.86 -42.78 -23.74
CA LEU A 17 -31.02 -42.10 -22.74
C LEU A 17 -29.57 -41.87 -23.22
N SER A 18 -28.94 -42.82 -23.92
CA SER A 18 -27.58 -42.61 -24.44
C SER A 18 -27.54 -41.53 -25.53
N SER A 19 -28.60 -41.43 -26.33
CA SER A 19 -28.75 -40.41 -27.38
C SER A 19 -28.95 -39.01 -26.78
N PHE A 20 -29.74 -38.89 -25.71
CA PHE A 20 -29.93 -37.63 -24.97
C PHE A 20 -28.67 -37.21 -24.20
N VAL A 21 -27.94 -38.14 -23.59
CA VAL A 21 -26.67 -37.85 -22.90
C VAL A 21 -25.60 -37.41 -23.91
N ALA A 22 -25.50 -38.06 -25.07
CA ALA A 22 -24.60 -37.63 -26.13
C ALA A 22 -24.97 -36.26 -26.71
N LEU A 23 -26.26 -35.97 -26.95
CA LEU A 23 -26.71 -34.65 -27.40
C LEU A 23 -26.44 -33.56 -26.35
N SER A 24 -26.68 -33.87 -25.06
CA SER A 24 -26.38 -32.95 -23.96
C SER A 24 -24.87 -32.72 -23.77
N ALA A 25 -24.03 -33.73 -24.04
CA ALA A 25 -22.57 -33.62 -24.00
C ALA A 25 -22.00 -32.84 -25.21
N PHE A 26 -22.63 -32.92 -26.38
CA PHE A 26 -22.27 -32.11 -27.55
C PHE A 26 -22.66 -30.63 -27.41
N ILE A 27 -23.72 -30.31 -26.65
CA ILE A 27 -24.15 -28.93 -26.40
C ILE A 27 -23.24 -28.22 -25.37
N LEU A 28 -22.54 -28.97 -24.51
CA LEU A 28 -21.77 -28.42 -23.39
C LEU A 28 -20.32 -27.96 -23.71
N HIS A 29 -19.86 -28.01 -24.97
CA HIS A 29 -18.50 -27.57 -25.33
C HIS A 29 -18.38 -26.72 -26.61
N SER A 30 -19.49 -26.19 -27.12
CA SER A 30 -19.41 -25.09 -28.09
C SER A 30 -19.04 -23.81 -27.32
N GLY A 31 -17.74 -23.58 -27.14
CA GLY A 31 -17.25 -22.28 -26.67
C GLY A 31 -17.87 -21.19 -27.52
N ILE A 32 -18.48 -20.20 -26.88
CA ILE A 32 -19.08 -19.05 -27.57
C ILE A 32 -17.95 -18.39 -28.39
N VAL A 33 -18.03 -18.51 -29.71
CA VAL A 33 -17.13 -17.84 -30.65
C VAL A 33 -17.73 -16.46 -30.87
N ALA A 34 -17.12 -15.44 -30.26
CA ALA A 34 -17.65 -14.09 -30.31
C ALA A 34 -16.54 -13.08 -30.04
N LEU A 35 -16.63 -11.93 -30.69
CA LEU A 35 -15.78 -10.80 -30.36
C LEU A 35 -15.90 -10.51 -28.86
N ARG A 36 -14.75 -10.46 -28.20
CA ARG A 36 -14.66 -10.14 -26.77
C ARG A 36 -13.50 -9.21 -26.48
N MET A 37 -13.74 -8.25 -25.58
CA MET A 37 -12.67 -7.46 -25.00
C MET A 37 -12.00 -8.28 -23.90
N THR A 38 -10.69 -8.45 -23.98
CA THR A 38 -9.93 -9.27 -23.02
C THR A 38 -9.30 -8.44 -21.92
N ALA A 39 -8.87 -7.21 -22.21
CA ALA A 39 -8.40 -6.27 -21.21
C ALA A 39 -8.44 -4.83 -21.73
N LEU A 40 -8.91 -3.91 -20.89
CA LEU A 40 -8.72 -2.48 -21.06
C LEU A 40 -7.73 -1.97 -20.01
N GLN A 41 -6.64 -1.36 -20.46
CA GLN A 41 -5.58 -0.83 -19.60
C GLN A 41 -5.45 0.67 -19.83
N ILE A 42 -5.95 1.43 -18.86
CA ILE A 42 -5.81 2.89 -18.79
C ILE A 42 -5.23 3.20 -17.41
N PRO A 43 -4.10 3.91 -17.31
CA PRO A 43 -3.55 4.32 -16.02
C PRO A 43 -4.53 5.22 -15.27
N GLN A 44 -4.83 4.87 -14.02
CA GLN A 44 -5.77 5.64 -13.20
C GLN A 44 -5.22 7.04 -12.85
N HIS A 45 -3.90 7.13 -12.62
CA HIS A 45 -3.21 8.38 -12.28
C HIS A 45 -1.98 8.56 -13.18
N VAL A 46 -1.83 9.76 -13.76
CA VAL A 46 -0.71 10.11 -14.65
C VAL A 46 -0.17 11.47 -14.26
N VAL A 47 1.14 11.68 -14.32
CA VAL A 47 1.73 12.97 -13.96
C VAL A 47 1.62 13.95 -15.13
N LEU A 48 1.42 15.24 -14.81
CA LEU A 48 1.39 16.33 -15.78
C LEU A 48 2.59 16.27 -16.74
N ASN A 49 2.32 16.54 -18.01
CA ASN A 49 3.27 16.55 -19.13
C ASN A 49 3.89 15.19 -19.49
N GLU A 50 3.46 14.10 -18.87
CA GLU A 50 3.92 12.77 -19.27
C GLU A 50 3.28 12.29 -20.59
N THR A 51 3.84 11.22 -21.13
CA THR A 51 3.26 10.46 -22.24
C THR A 51 2.60 9.21 -21.68
N VAL A 52 1.32 9.00 -22.02
CA VAL A 52 0.55 7.83 -21.56
C VAL A 52 0.25 6.90 -22.73
N ARG A 53 0.35 5.58 -22.49
CA ARG A 53 -0.09 4.54 -23.42
C ARG A 53 -1.29 3.82 -22.82
N MET A 54 -2.42 3.87 -23.53
CA MET A 54 -3.62 3.09 -23.21
C MET A 54 -3.69 1.88 -24.14
N GLN A 55 -4.16 0.74 -23.64
CA GLN A 55 -4.28 -0.49 -24.43
C GLN A 55 -5.70 -1.06 -24.34
N CYS A 56 -6.19 -1.52 -25.47
CA CYS A 56 -7.47 -2.18 -25.63
C CYS A 56 -7.22 -3.52 -26.33
N ASN A 57 -7.11 -4.56 -25.52
CA ASN A 57 -6.87 -5.91 -25.96
C ASN A 57 -8.22 -6.59 -26.20
N PHE A 58 -8.36 -7.25 -27.34
CA PHE A 58 -9.56 -7.95 -27.74
C PHE A 58 -9.22 -9.19 -28.55
N ASN A 59 -10.13 -10.16 -28.54
CA ASN A 59 -10.07 -11.34 -29.37
C ASN A 59 -11.23 -11.32 -30.36
N LEU A 60 -10.92 -11.41 -31.65
CA LEU A 60 -11.91 -11.47 -32.74
C LEU A 60 -12.42 -12.90 -32.96
N ASP A 61 -11.77 -13.91 -32.38
CA ASP A 61 -11.95 -15.33 -32.68
C ASP A 61 -11.94 -15.63 -34.20
N LYS A 62 -13.12 -15.68 -34.85
CA LYS A 62 -13.29 -15.97 -36.28
C LYS A 62 -13.81 -14.77 -37.08
N GLU A 63 -13.97 -13.62 -36.45
CA GLU A 63 -14.49 -12.41 -37.08
C GLU A 63 -13.37 -11.54 -37.67
N VAL A 64 -13.73 -10.65 -38.58
CA VAL A 64 -12.83 -9.66 -39.17
C VAL A 64 -13.05 -8.33 -38.49
N LEU A 65 -11.98 -7.62 -38.16
CA LEU A 65 -12.06 -6.29 -37.55
C LEU A 65 -12.66 -5.29 -38.55
N TYR A 66 -13.74 -4.61 -38.14
CA TYR A 66 -14.27 -3.46 -38.85
C TYR A 66 -13.60 -2.16 -38.36
N SER A 67 -13.63 -1.90 -37.05
CA SER A 67 -13.02 -0.69 -36.49
C SER A 67 -12.63 -0.82 -35.02
N VAL A 68 -11.65 -0.02 -34.60
CA VAL A 68 -11.38 0.29 -33.19
C VAL A 68 -11.48 1.79 -32.99
N LYS A 69 -12.31 2.22 -32.03
CA LYS A 69 -12.53 3.64 -31.72
C LYS A 69 -12.22 3.91 -30.26
N TRP A 70 -11.67 5.08 -30.00
CA TRP A 70 -11.45 5.59 -28.66
C TRP A 70 -12.18 6.90 -28.43
N TYR A 71 -12.77 7.00 -27.25
CA TYR A 71 -13.55 8.15 -26.82
C TYR A 71 -13.03 8.67 -25.50
N LYS A 72 -13.06 10.00 -25.32
CA LYS A 72 -12.86 10.67 -24.04
C LYS A 72 -14.13 11.46 -23.74
N ASP A 73 -14.75 11.19 -22.59
CA ASP A 73 -15.97 11.86 -22.14
C ASP A 73 -17.07 11.87 -23.23
N GLY A 74 -17.22 10.71 -23.91
CA GLY A 74 -18.19 10.52 -25.00
C GLY A 74 -17.76 11.04 -26.37
N HIS A 75 -16.67 11.81 -26.48
CA HIS A 75 -16.19 12.35 -27.74
C HIS A 75 -15.11 11.47 -28.35
N GLU A 76 -15.32 11.03 -29.58
CA GLU A 76 -14.33 10.26 -30.32
C GLU A 76 -13.08 11.10 -30.56
N PHE A 77 -11.90 10.52 -30.35
CA PHE A 77 -10.63 11.20 -30.61
C PHE A 77 -9.65 10.38 -31.46
N TYR A 78 -9.88 9.08 -31.59
CA TYR A 78 -9.06 8.19 -32.40
C TYR A 78 -9.90 7.06 -33.00
N ARG A 79 -9.64 6.76 -34.27
CA ARG A 79 -10.27 5.68 -35.03
C ARG A 79 -9.23 4.93 -35.84
N PHE A 80 -9.29 3.61 -35.78
CA PHE A 80 -8.55 2.71 -36.65
C PHE A 80 -9.53 1.88 -37.47
N VAL A 81 -9.48 1.99 -38.79
CA VAL A 81 -10.27 1.19 -39.75
C VAL A 81 -9.29 0.57 -40.75
N PRO A 82 -9.08 -0.76 -40.76
CA PRO A 82 -8.07 -1.39 -41.62
C PRO A 82 -8.27 -1.16 -43.12
N ARG A 83 -9.51 -0.91 -43.55
CA ARG A 83 -9.90 -0.77 -44.96
C ARG A 83 -9.90 0.69 -45.46
N ASP A 84 -9.69 1.66 -44.57
CA ASP A 84 -9.68 3.08 -44.94
C ASP A 84 -8.27 3.55 -45.32
N GLU A 85 -8.20 4.57 -46.18
CA GLU A 85 -7.00 5.36 -46.44
C GLU A 85 -7.24 6.82 -46.04
N PRO A 86 -6.60 7.34 -44.96
CA PRO A 86 -5.69 6.64 -44.06
C PRO A 86 -6.40 5.69 -43.07
N MET A 87 -5.73 4.60 -42.69
CA MET A 87 -6.25 3.64 -41.71
C MET A 87 -6.53 4.25 -40.33
N VAL A 88 -5.82 5.33 -39.99
CA VAL A 88 -5.95 6.04 -38.71
C VAL A 88 -6.52 7.43 -38.96
N GLN A 89 -7.56 7.76 -38.22
CA GLN A 89 -8.17 9.09 -38.19
C GLN A 89 -8.17 9.60 -36.74
N THR A 90 -7.90 10.89 -36.56
CA THR A 90 -7.94 11.55 -35.25
C THR A 90 -8.92 12.70 -35.26
N PHE A 91 -9.54 12.93 -34.11
CA PHE A 91 -10.53 13.98 -33.92
C PHE A 91 -10.12 14.84 -32.73
N ARG A 92 -10.36 16.15 -32.83
CA ARG A 92 -9.91 17.09 -31.79
C ARG A 92 -10.79 16.95 -30.55
N VAL A 93 -10.18 16.63 -29.42
CA VAL A 93 -10.79 16.67 -28.09
C VAL A 93 -9.85 17.44 -27.15
N PRO A 94 -10.35 18.39 -26.34
CA PRO A 94 -9.51 19.12 -25.38
C PRO A 94 -8.71 18.18 -24.47
N GLY A 95 -7.42 18.48 -24.30
CA GLY A 95 -6.51 17.66 -23.50
C GLY A 95 -6.06 16.36 -24.16
N VAL A 96 -6.45 16.08 -25.40
CA VAL A 96 -6.05 14.85 -26.10
C VAL A 96 -5.08 15.19 -27.23
N ASN A 97 -3.83 14.76 -27.09
CA ASN A 97 -2.79 14.93 -28.09
C ASN A 97 -2.26 13.56 -28.53
N VAL A 98 -2.88 12.99 -29.56
CA VAL A 98 -2.57 11.64 -30.03
C VAL A 98 -1.24 11.61 -30.77
N ASN A 99 -0.35 10.70 -30.35
CA ASN A 99 0.83 10.34 -31.11
C ASN A 99 0.49 9.25 -32.14
N ILE A 100 0.17 9.67 -33.36
CA ILE A 100 -0.26 8.76 -34.43
C ILE A 100 0.83 7.72 -34.75
N HIS A 101 2.10 8.12 -34.78
CA HIS A 101 3.21 7.22 -35.14
C HIS A 101 3.45 6.10 -34.12
N ASN A 102 3.10 6.33 -32.85
CA ASN A 102 3.24 5.34 -31.77
C ASN A 102 1.91 4.65 -31.39
N SER A 103 0.84 4.96 -32.13
CA SER A 103 -0.50 4.38 -31.93
C SER A 103 -0.79 3.30 -32.98
N THR A 104 -1.59 2.33 -32.60
CA THR A 104 -1.92 1.14 -33.38
C THR A 104 -3.40 0.79 -33.22
N LYS A 105 -3.84 -0.35 -33.77
CA LYS A 105 -5.19 -0.88 -33.54
C LYS A 105 -5.48 -1.28 -32.09
N ILE A 106 -4.45 -1.61 -31.30
CA ILE A 106 -4.59 -2.09 -29.91
C ILE A 106 -4.20 -1.01 -28.90
N SER A 107 -3.28 -0.11 -29.24
CA SER A 107 -2.75 0.87 -28.29
C SER A 107 -2.83 2.30 -28.81
N VAL A 108 -3.27 3.24 -27.98
CA VAL A 108 -3.24 4.68 -28.29
C VAL A 108 -2.31 5.39 -27.32
N VAL A 109 -1.44 6.24 -27.85
CA VAL A 109 -0.45 7.01 -27.09
C VAL A 109 -0.83 8.48 -27.11
N LEU A 110 -0.92 9.10 -25.93
CA LEU A 110 -1.12 10.55 -25.80
C LEU A 110 0.17 11.19 -25.26
N ASN A 111 0.65 12.24 -25.92
CA ASN A 111 1.83 13.00 -25.49
C ASN A 111 1.40 14.23 -24.67
N ASN A 112 2.25 14.67 -23.74
CA ASN A 112 2.10 15.93 -23.00
C ASN A 112 0.71 16.05 -22.35
N VAL A 113 0.31 15.04 -21.58
CA VAL A 113 -0.99 15.06 -20.90
C VAL A 113 -1.06 16.25 -19.94
N ASN A 114 -2.24 16.85 -19.85
CA ASN A 114 -2.47 18.00 -18.98
C ASN A 114 -3.70 17.77 -18.10
N LEU A 115 -4.04 18.73 -17.24
CA LEU A 115 -5.20 18.60 -16.34
C LEU A 115 -6.52 18.30 -17.09
N THR A 116 -6.69 18.85 -18.30
CA THR A 116 -7.88 18.61 -19.15
C THR A 116 -7.88 17.23 -19.82
N SER A 117 -6.75 16.52 -19.82
CA SER A 117 -6.68 15.10 -20.22
C SER A 117 -7.38 14.19 -19.19
N SER A 118 -7.69 14.66 -17.99
CA SER A 118 -8.48 13.86 -17.04
C SER A 118 -9.89 13.61 -17.58
N GLY A 119 -10.42 12.41 -17.38
CA GLY A 119 -11.77 12.05 -17.83
C GLY A 119 -11.95 10.55 -18.01
N ARG A 120 -13.12 10.18 -18.53
CA ARG A 120 -13.48 8.79 -18.83
C ARG A 120 -13.05 8.42 -20.24
N TYR A 121 -12.20 7.41 -20.35
CA TYR A 121 -11.73 6.87 -21.62
C TYR A 121 -12.43 5.55 -21.92
N ARG A 122 -12.93 5.41 -23.14
CA ARG A 122 -13.66 4.22 -23.61
C ARG A 122 -13.05 3.71 -24.90
N CYS A 123 -12.79 2.41 -24.96
CA CYS A 123 -12.46 1.71 -26.20
C CYS A 123 -13.71 0.99 -26.72
N GLU A 124 -13.93 1.01 -28.02
CA GLU A 124 -15.00 0.31 -28.72
C GLU A 124 -14.39 -0.46 -29.90
N VAL A 125 -14.67 -1.75 -29.99
CA VAL A 125 -14.19 -2.63 -31.05
C VAL A 125 -15.40 -3.20 -31.75
N SER A 126 -15.44 -3.06 -33.08
CA SER A 126 -16.52 -3.59 -33.90
C SER A 126 -15.96 -4.56 -34.94
N ALA A 127 -16.66 -5.68 -35.12
CA ALA A 127 -16.41 -6.65 -36.17
C ALA A 127 -17.24 -6.36 -37.43
N GLU A 128 -16.82 -6.96 -38.54
CA GLU A 128 -17.44 -6.84 -39.86
C GLU A 128 -18.73 -7.67 -39.98
N ALA A 129 -19.43 -7.50 -41.10
CA ALA A 129 -20.48 -8.41 -41.54
C ALA A 129 -20.05 -9.89 -41.43
N PRO A 130 -20.96 -10.82 -41.07
CA PRO A 130 -22.42 -10.65 -40.98
C PRO A 130 -22.94 -10.30 -39.58
N ALA A 131 -22.15 -10.50 -38.53
CA ALA A 131 -22.62 -10.38 -37.15
C ALA A 131 -22.59 -8.94 -36.63
N PHE A 132 -21.70 -8.09 -37.18
CA PHE A 132 -21.55 -6.68 -36.76
C PHE A 132 -21.41 -6.50 -35.24
N GLN A 133 -20.77 -7.48 -34.57
CA GLN A 133 -20.62 -7.46 -33.12
C GLN A 133 -19.83 -6.24 -32.69
N THR A 134 -20.19 -5.65 -31.55
CA THR A 134 -19.46 -4.54 -30.95
C THR A 134 -19.30 -4.76 -29.46
N VAL A 135 -18.08 -4.60 -28.97
CA VAL A 135 -17.74 -4.65 -27.54
C VAL A 135 -17.07 -3.35 -27.13
N SER A 136 -17.34 -2.90 -25.92
CA SER A 136 -16.72 -1.70 -25.38
C SER A 136 -16.52 -1.81 -23.88
N ASP A 137 -15.47 -1.16 -23.39
CA ASP A 137 -15.21 -1.00 -21.96
C ASP A 137 -14.60 0.39 -21.71
N HIS A 138 -14.60 0.84 -20.46
CA HIS A 138 -14.12 2.16 -20.08
C HIS A 138 -13.39 2.18 -18.73
N ALA A 139 -12.50 3.14 -18.57
CA ALA A 139 -11.90 3.46 -17.27
C ALA A 139 -11.58 4.97 -17.18
N ASP A 140 -11.46 5.46 -15.95
CA ASP A 140 -11.23 6.86 -15.67
C ASP A 140 -9.72 7.12 -15.46
N MET A 141 -9.20 8.16 -16.10
CA MET A 141 -7.82 8.64 -15.95
C MET A 141 -7.83 10.02 -15.29
N THR A 142 -7.00 10.21 -14.27
CA THR A 142 -6.80 11.50 -13.60
C THR A 142 -5.37 11.96 -13.78
N VAL A 143 -5.17 13.15 -14.34
CA VAL A 143 -3.85 13.77 -14.42
C VAL A 143 -3.58 14.54 -13.14
N VAL A 144 -2.43 14.28 -12.53
CA VAL A 144 -2.01 14.89 -11.26
C VAL A 144 -0.78 15.79 -11.46
N VAL A 145 -0.68 16.83 -10.63
CA VAL A 145 0.51 17.67 -10.48
C VAL A 145 1.12 17.32 -9.15
N LEU A 146 2.35 16.82 -9.17
CA LEU A 146 3.07 16.44 -7.96
C LEU A 146 3.67 17.67 -7.27
N PRO A 147 3.80 17.67 -5.93
CA PRO A 147 4.52 18.71 -5.24
C PRO A 147 6.02 18.62 -5.56
N ASP A 148 6.67 19.77 -5.76
CA ASP A 148 8.09 19.85 -6.10
C ASP A 148 9.02 19.49 -4.92
N GLU A 149 8.50 19.51 -3.69
CA GLU A 149 9.23 19.18 -2.47
C GLU A 149 8.36 18.38 -1.48
N GLY A 150 9.03 17.73 -0.51
CA GLY A 150 8.36 17.00 0.56
C GLY A 150 7.60 17.90 1.54
N PRO A 151 6.77 17.33 2.42
CA PRO A 151 6.02 18.10 3.40
C PRO A 151 6.95 18.80 4.40
N ARG A 152 6.55 19.99 4.85
CA ARG A 152 7.26 20.79 5.85
C ARG A 152 6.55 20.72 7.18
N ILE A 153 7.31 20.46 8.24
CA ILE A 153 6.84 20.45 9.62
C ILE A 153 7.24 21.77 10.30
N THR A 154 6.27 22.44 10.95
CA THR A 154 6.46 23.72 11.63
C THR A 154 5.75 23.76 12.99
N GLY A 155 6.12 24.70 13.87
CA GLY A 155 5.52 24.91 15.20
C GLY A 155 6.10 24.07 16.34
N GLY A 156 6.94 23.08 16.02
CA GLY A 156 7.57 22.21 17.01
C GLY A 156 8.68 22.88 17.84
N ARG A 157 8.91 22.36 19.04
CA ARG A 157 10.06 22.67 19.91
C ARG A 157 11.05 21.52 19.90
N SER A 158 12.32 21.79 20.20
CA SER A 158 13.38 20.77 20.29
C SER A 158 13.29 19.88 21.54
N ARG A 159 12.54 20.31 22.56
CA ARG A 159 12.33 19.55 23.81
C ARG A 159 10.89 19.74 24.31
N TYR A 160 10.30 18.69 24.87
CA TYR A 160 9.03 18.75 25.59
C TYR A 160 9.08 18.03 26.95
N GLN A 161 8.28 18.53 27.89
CA GLN A 161 8.01 17.88 29.16
C GLN A 161 6.64 17.20 29.16
N VAL A 162 6.49 16.18 30.01
CA VAL A 162 5.20 15.53 30.24
C VAL A 162 4.19 16.55 30.74
N GLY A 163 3.00 16.56 30.14
CA GLY A 163 1.95 17.53 30.43
C GLY A 163 1.97 18.77 29.56
N GLU A 164 3.04 19.06 28.80
CA GLU A 164 3.04 20.14 27.81
C GLU A 164 2.17 19.80 26.60
N VAL A 165 1.78 20.83 25.85
CA VAL A 165 0.98 20.67 24.63
C VAL A 165 1.87 20.83 23.41
N VAL A 166 1.91 19.80 22.57
CA VAL A 166 2.51 19.88 21.23
C VAL A 166 1.50 20.56 20.31
N ARG A 167 1.93 21.55 19.52
CA ARG A 167 1.15 22.15 18.43
C ARG A 167 2.02 22.29 17.21
N MET A 168 1.76 21.48 16.20
CA MET A 168 2.58 21.41 15.01
C MET A 168 1.72 21.38 13.76
N ASN A 169 2.23 21.95 12.68
CA ASN A 169 1.56 21.90 11.38
C ASN A 169 2.46 21.17 10.39
N CYS A 170 1.87 20.24 9.66
CA CYS A 170 2.45 19.69 8.46
C CYS A 170 1.83 20.39 7.26
N THR A 171 2.65 20.94 6.38
CA THR A 171 2.22 21.68 5.18
C THR A 171 2.79 20.99 3.94
N SER A 172 1.94 20.65 2.97
CA SER A 172 2.41 20.16 1.67
C SER A 172 2.89 21.32 0.79
N ALA A 173 3.77 21.04 -0.18
CA ALA A 173 3.92 21.94 -1.31
C ALA A 173 2.65 21.92 -2.20
N PRO A 174 2.45 22.95 -3.06
CA PRO A 174 1.31 23.01 -3.97
C PRO A 174 1.22 21.80 -4.90
N SER A 175 0.05 21.20 -5.02
CA SER A 175 -0.18 20.03 -5.88
C SER A 175 -1.61 19.98 -6.41
N LYS A 176 -1.89 19.08 -7.35
CA LYS A 176 -3.27 18.83 -7.80
C LYS A 176 -3.52 17.34 -8.02
N PRO A 177 -4.44 16.69 -7.30
CA PRO A 177 -5.18 17.25 -6.16
C PRO A 177 -4.26 17.61 -4.99
N ALA A 178 -4.79 18.31 -3.99
CA ALA A 178 -4.11 18.52 -2.72
C ALA A 178 -3.56 17.21 -2.15
N ALA A 179 -2.30 17.24 -1.69
CA ALA A 179 -1.68 16.06 -1.09
C ALA A 179 -2.41 15.63 0.18
N LEU A 180 -2.66 14.33 0.31
CA LEU A 180 -3.19 13.74 1.53
C LEU A 180 -2.07 13.65 2.56
N LEU A 181 -2.26 14.34 3.69
CA LEU A 181 -1.32 14.39 4.79
C LEU A 181 -1.71 13.41 5.91
N THR A 182 -0.73 12.74 6.50
CA THR A 182 -0.92 11.81 7.61
C THR A 182 0.17 11.99 8.64
N TRP A 183 -0.21 12.09 9.92
CA TRP A 183 0.72 12.13 11.04
C TRP A 183 0.95 10.75 11.66
N PHE A 184 2.19 10.52 12.09
CA PHE A 184 2.61 9.36 12.86
C PHE A 184 3.36 9.81 14.10
N ILE A 185 3.11 9.14 15.23
CA ILE A 185 3.81 9.33 16.49
C ILE A 185 4.55 8.02 16.79
N ASN A 186 5.89 8.06 16.79
CA ASN A 186 6.75 6.90 17.01
C ASN A 186 6.47 5.70 16.08
N GLY A 187 6.13 5.99 14.83
CA GLY A 187 5.83 5.01 13.78
C GLY A 187 4.36 4.59 13.69
N ASP A 188 3.55 4.89 14.72
CA ASP A 188 2.13 4.54 14.77
C ASP A 188 1.28 5.71 14.26
N PRO A 189 0.20 5.49 13.48
CA PRO A 189 -0.69 6.57 13.05
C PRO A 189 -1.20 7.40 14.23
N ALA A 190 -1.16 8.71 14.10
CA ALA A 190 -1.67 9.61 15.13
C ALA A 190 -3.19 9.42 15.30
N ASP A 191 -3.67 9.50 16.52
CA ASP A 191 -5.10 9.44 16.82
C ASP A 191 -5.82 10.63 16.17
N THR A 192 -6.98 10.35 15.55
CA THR A 192 -7.85 11.35 14.92
C THR A 192 -8.19 12.52 15.84
N GLN A 193 -8.30 12.32 17.16
CA GLN A 193 -8.58 13.40 18.11
C GLN A 193 -7.43 14.42 18.23
N TYR A 194 -6.21 14.03 17.86
CA TYR A 194 -5.04 14.90 17.84
C TYR A 194 -4.95 15.73 16.55
N LEU A 195 -5.72 15.39 15.52
CA LEU A 195 -5.63 16.03 14.22
C LEU A 195 -6.47 17.31 14.17
N LYS A 196 -5.93 18.34 13.51
CA LYS A 196 -6.63 19.60 13.22
C LYS A 196 -6.59 19.84 11.71
N GLY A 197 -7.75 19.69 11.05
CA GLY A 197 -7.85 19.68 9.59
C GLY A 197 -8.18 18.28 9.04
N PRO A 198 -7.86 18.00 7.77
CA PRO A 198 -7.04 18.80 6.84
C PRO A 198 -7.72 20.09 6.36
N HIS A 199 -6.92 21.08 6.00
CA HIS A 199 -7.38 22.34 5.41
C HIS A 199 -6.58 22.69 4.15
N ILE A 200 -7.25 23.20 3.12
CA ILE A 200 -6.60 23.83 1.97
C ILE A 200 -6.36 25.30 2.33
N THR A 201 -5.11 25.67 2.56
CA THR A 201 -4.76 27.02 3.06
C THR A 201 -4.40 27.99 1.95
N ALA A 202 -4.02 27.48 0.78
CA ALA A 202 -3.71 28.28 -0.39
C ALA A 202 -4.07 27.54 -1.67
N VAL A 203 -4.49 28.32 -2.67
CA VAL A 203 -4.66 27.88 -4.06
C VAL A 203 -3.94 28.89 -4.93
N ASP A 204 -2.99 28.45 -5.74
CA ASP A 204 -2.21 29.34 -6.62
C ASP A 204 -2.98 29.72 -7.91
N GLU A 205 -2.40 30.58 -8.74
CA GLU A 205 -3.00 31.01 -10.01
C GLU A 205 -3.24 29.87 -11.00
N LYS A 206 -2.50 28.76 -10.87
CA LYS A 206 -2.64 27.54 -11.68
C LYS A 206 -3.66 26.57 -11.08
N GLY A 207 -4.27 26.93 -9.94
CA GLY A 207 -5.22 26.11 -9.22
C GLY A 207 -4.59 24.91 -8.51
N LEU A 208 -3.31 24.98 -8.16
CA LEU A 208 -2.62 24.01 -7.29
C LEU A 208 -2.91 24.32 -5.83
N GLU A 209 -3.09 23.28 -5.04
CA GLU A 209 -3.62 23.34 -3.68
C GLU A 209 -2.52 23.03 -2.66
N THR A 210 -2.42 23.84 -1.61
CA THR A 210 -1.56 23.57 -0.45
C THR A 210 -2.40 23.05 0.71
N ALA A 211 -2.12 21.82 1.14
CA ALA A 211 -2.78 21.19 2.27
C ALA A 211 -1.99 21.42 3.56
N VAL A 212 -2.72 21.62 4.67
CA VAL A 212 -2.16 21.65 6.02
C VAL A 212 -2.92 20.67 6.91
N LEU A 213 -2.17 19.87 7.66
CA LEU A 213 -2.70 19.02 8.73
C LEU A 213 -1.98 19.35 10.04
N GLY A 214 -2.75 19.88 11.00
CA GLY A 214 -2.27 20.17 12.35
C GLY A 214 -2.26 18.92 13.23
N LEU A 215 -1.33 18.91 14.17
CA LEU A 215 -1.17 17.92 15.24
C LEU A 215 -1.16 18.65 16.58
N GLU A 216 -2.13 18.36 17.43
CA GLU A 216 -2.25 18.92 18.78
C GLU A 216 -2.60 17.85 19.81
N PHE A 217 -1.72 17.64 20.79
CA PHE A 217 -1.95 16.71 21.89
C PHE A 217 -1.14 17.08 23.12
N ARG A 218 -1.57 16.58 24.28
CA ARG A 218 -0.81 16.71 25.53
C ARG A 218 0.19 15.57 25.66
N VAL A 219 1.46 15.91 25.90
CA VAL A 219 2.56 14.96 26.06
C VAL A 219 2.32 14.09 27.29
N ALA A 220 2.57 12.79 27.15
CA ALA A 220 2.42 11.78 28.18
C ALA A 220 3.62 10.83 28.11
N ASN A 221 3.91 10.12 29.21
CA ASN A 221 5.05 9.19 29.29
C ASN A 221 5.07 8.17 28.14
N LYS A 222 3.91 7.68 27.72
CA LYS A 222 3.77 6.71 26.61
C LYS A 222 4.28 7.22 25.26
N HIS A 223 4.43 8.53 25.10
CA HIS A 223 4.89 9.14 23.85
C HIS A 223 6.42 9.20 23.75
N PHE A 224 7.17 8.98 24.84
CA PHE A 224 8.63 8.91 24.80
C PHE A 224 9.09 7.46 24.70
N LYS A 225 9.85 7.12 23.66
CA LYS A 225 10.47 5.80 23.47
C LYS A 225 11.98 5.98 23.50
N ARG A 226 12.65 5.52 24.57
CA ARG A 226 14.11 5.70 24.78
C ARG A 226 14.56 7.17 24.88
N GLY A 227 13.73 8.01 25.50
CA GLY A 227 14.07 9.41 25.80
C GLY A 227 13.68 10.41 24.71
N ASP A 228 13.30 9.96 23.51
CA ASP A 228 12.80 10.84 22.44
C ASP A 228 11.38 10.45 21.98
N MET A 229 10.72 11.41 21.33
CA MET A 229 9.43 11.25 20.66
C MET A 229 9.60 11.64 19.21
N LYS A 230 9.25 10.73 18.29
CA LYS A 230 9.38 10.94 16.85
C LYS A 230 8.04 11.32 16.25
N LEU A 231 8.01 12.42 15.51
CA LEU A 231 6.84 12.95 14.85
C LEU A 231 7.09 12.98 13.35
N LYS A 232 6.36 12.15 12.61
CA LYS A 232 6.50 12.02 11.16
C LYS A 232 5.24 12.48 10.46
N CYS A 233 5.39 13.36 9.49
CA CYS A 233 4.33 13.67 8.55
C CYS A 233 4.61 13.03 7.18
N LEU A 234 3.60 12.38 6.63
CA LEU A 234 3.61 11.76 5.31
C LEU A 234 2.67 12.52 4.38
N ALA A 235 3.13 12.86 3.18
CA ALA A 235 2.33 13.42 2.09
C ALA A 235 2.21 12.38 0.97
N THR A 236 0.99 12.18 0.48
CA THR A 236 0.67 11.20 -0.56
C THR A 236 -0.22 11.81 -1.65
N ILE A 237 -0.01 11.40 -2.91
CA ILE A 237 -0.97 11.63 -4.00
C ILE A 237 -1.17 10.32 -4.73
N ALA A 238 -2.36 9.73 -4.53
CA ALA A 238 -2.72 8.43 -5.05
C ALA A 238 -1.58 7.40 -4.84
N THR A 239 -1.18 6.69 -5.90
CA THR A 239 -0.07 5.72 -5.88
C THR A 239 1.22 6.26 -6.50
N VAL A 240 1.26 7.55 -6.89
CA VAL A 240 2.35 8.12 -7.71
C VAL A 240 3.28 9.04 -6.94
N TYR A 241 2.91 9.49 -5.73
CA TYR A 241 3.76 10.31 -4.89
C TYR A 241 3.67 9.90 -3.42
N LEU A 242 4.84 9.76 -2.80
CA LEU A 242 5.02 9.41 -1.39
C LEU A 242 6.28 10.10 -0.87
N GLN A 243 6.13 11.08 0.01
CA GLN A 243 7.25 11.78 0.66
C GLN A 243 6.93 12.08 2.12
N SER A 244 7.94 12.08 2.99
CA SER A 244 7.73 12.33 4.41
C SER A 244 8.85 13.15 5.04
N LYS A 245 8.50 13.88 6.08
CA LYS A 245 9.46 14.52 6.99
C LYS A 245 9.25 13.97 8.40
N GLU A 246 10.35 13.66 9.08
CA GLU A 246 10.35 13.22 10.47
C GLU A 246 11.20 14.18 11.30
N GLU A 247 10.70 14.53 12.48
CA GLU A 247 11.39 15.31 13.50
C GLU A 247 11.46 14.46 14.79
N SER A 248 12.62 14.41 15.43
CA SER A 248 12.79 13.81 16.76
C SER A 248 12.85 14.91 17.80
N VAL A 249 12.07 14.75 18.87
CA VAL A 249 11.99 15.71 19.97
C VAL A 249 12.42 15.04 21.26
N GLU A 250 13.36 15.66 21.96
CA GLU A 250 13.89 15.13 23.21
C GLU A 250 12.89 15.31 24.36
N GLY A 251 12.74 14.28 25.20
CA GLY A 251 12.14 14.42 26.52
C GLY A 251 13.12 15.09 27.48
N ASP A 252 12.63 15.98 28.34
CA ASP A 252 13.46 16.47 29.44
C ASP A 252 13.56 15.38 30.52
N GLU A 253 14.68 14.66 30.57
CA GLU A 253 14.92 13.55 31.53
C GLU A 253 15.01 13.99 33.01
N ARG A 254 14.81 15.29 33.31
CA ARG A 254 15.02 15.87 34.64
C ARG A 254 14.13 15.30 35.76
N ILE A 255 13.14 14.45 35.44
CA ILE A 255 12.25 13.85 36.44
C ILE A 255 12.63 12.39 36.80
N LEU A 256 13.50 11.71 36.03
CA LEU A 256 13.87 10.31 36.33
C LEU A 256 15.08 10.16 37.26
N LYS A 257 15.84 11.23 37.51
CA LYS A 257 16.91 11.25 38.53
C LYS A 257 16.45 12.02 39.75
N ALA A 258 15.54 11.45 40.55
CA ALA A 258 15.38 11.92 41.92
C ALA A 258 16.74 11.79 42.65
N PRO A 259 17.21 12.79 43.41
CA PRO A 259 18.43 12.65 44.18
C PRO A 259 18.20 11.58 45.25
N VAL A 260 19.04 10.54 45.25
CA VAL A 260 19.11 9.57 46.34
C VAL A 260 19.48 10.36 47.60
N MET A 261 18.52 10.52 48.52
CA MET A 261 18.81 11.03 49.86
C MET A 261 19.55 9.92 50.60
N GLU A 262 20.87 10.04 50.73
CA GLU A 262 21.67 9.18 51.59
C GLU A 262 21.38 9.55 53.06
N SER A 263 20.66 8.68 53.77
CA SER A 263 20.41 8.85 55.20
C SER A 263 21.70 8.62 55.98
N ARG A 264 22.32 9.70 56.46
CA ARG A 264 23.39 9.61 57.47
C ARG A 264 22.77 9.13 58.80
N GLU A 265 23.03 7.88 59.18
CA GLU A 265 22.73 7.38 60.52
C GLU A 265 23.61 8.07 61.58
N THR A 266 22.99 8.71 62.56
CA THR A 266 23.66 9.17 63.79
C THR A 266 23.74 8.01 64.78
N ARG A 267 24.93 7.43 64.94
CA ARG A 267 25.21 6.40 65.95
C ARG A 267 25.37 7.04 67.34
N ALA A 268 24.43 6.78 68.25
CA ALA A 268 24.55 7.13 69.66
C ALA A 268 25.56 6.17 70.36
N GLN A 269 26.53 6.74 71.07
CA GLN A 269 27.42 6.02 71.97
C GLN A 269 26.70 5.72 73.29
N SER A 270 26.74 4.47 73.74
CA SER A 270 26.44 4.10 75.13
C SER A 270 27.61 3.31 75.71
N HIS A 271 28.20 3.88 76.76
CA HIS A 271 29.21 3.29 77.61
C HIS A 271 28.59 2.24 78.54
N THR A 272 29.26 1.09 78.73
CA THR A 272 29.36 0.41 80.03
C THR A 272 30.59 -0.52 80.05
N ARG A 273 31.01 -0.81 81.28
CA ARG A 273 32.37 -1.05 81.79
C ARG A 273 32.76 -2.53 81.89
N ASN A 274 34.07 -2.76 81.92
CA ASN A 274 34.86 -4.01 81.99
C ASN A 274 34.42 -5.07 83.01
N ASP A 275 34.78 -6.34 82.77
CA ASP A 275 35.60 -7.13 83.70
C ASP A 275 36.36 -8.30 83.05
N LEU A 276 37.54 -8.60 83.62
CA LEU A 276 38.54 -9.58 83.20
C LEU A 276 38.13 -11.03 83.53
N ILE A 277 38.74 -12.02 82.84
CA ILE A 277 39.50 -13.14 83.45
C ILE A 277 40.42 -13.79 82.39
N ASN A 278 41.62 -14.13 82.85
CA ASN A 278 42.80 -14.62 82.15
C ASN A 278 42.88 -16.16 82.23
N GLY A 279 43.44 -16.87 81.23
CA GLY A 279 43.53 -18.34 81.30
C GLY A 279 44.29 -19.07 80.18
N LYS A 280 45.63 -18.90 80.14
CA LYS A 280 46.73 -19.87 79.90
C LYS A 280 46.57 -21.11 78.94
N ILE A 281 47.56 -21.25 78.04
CA ILE A 281 47.91 -22.31 77.05
C ILE A 281 48.59 -23.53 77.76
N PRO A 282 48.56 -24.81 77.29
CA PRO A 282 49.55 -25.36 76.31
C PRO A 282 49.14 -26.59 75.44
N GLY A 283 49.76 -26.73 74.24
CA GLY A 283 50.45 -27.96 73.78
C GLY A 283 49.72 -29.15 73.10
N SER A 284 50.14 -29.42 71.86
CA SER A 284 50.57 -30.73 71.28
C SER A 284 49.58 -31.85 70.86
N GLU A 285 49.63 -32.12 69.54
CA GLU A 285 49.71 -33.41 68.79
C GLU A 285 48.54 -34.43 68.63
N ALA A 286 48.31 -34.73 67.33
CA ALA A 286 47.94 -36.00 66.64
C ALA A 286 46.59 -36.68 66.98
N THR A 287 45.78 -37.22 66.05
CA THR A 287 46.14 -38.09 64.90
C THR A 287 44.90 -38.36 63.97
N THR A 288 45.14 -38.53 62.65
CA THR A 288 44.47 -39.44 61.66
C THR A 288 42.98 -39.21 61.24
N ILE A 289 42.47 -39.41 60.00
CA ILE A 289 42.94 -40.02 58.72
C ILE A 289 41.87 -39.85 57.59
N PHE A 290 42.27 -40.10 56.32
CA PHE A 290 41.52 -40.43 55.08
C PHE A 290 40.96 -39.27 54.23
N ASN A 291 41.18 -39.11 52.92
CA ASN A 291 42.18 -39.60 51.94
C ASN A 291 42.04 -38.74 50.67
N ARG A 292 43.11 -38.61 49.89
CA ARG A 292 43.26 -37.76 48.71
C ARG A 292 43.28 -38.61 47.44
N MET A 293 42.81 -38.00 46.35
CA MET A 293 43.23 -38.16 44.95
C MET A 293 42.93 -39.48 44.21
N ILE A 294 42.35 -39.32 43.01
CA ILE A 294 43.04 -39.40 41.70
C ILE A 294 42.14 -38.60 40.72
N ILE A 295 42.50 -37.46 40.12
CA ILE A 295 43.60 -37.08 39.20
C ILE A 295 43.45 -37.63 37.77
N PHE A 296 43.00 -36.73 36.86
CA PHE A 296 43.52 -36.44 35.50
C PHE A 296 43.38 -37.55 34.42
N LEU A 297 43.23 -37.35 33.10
CA LEU A 297 43.25 -36.29 32.07
C LEU A 297 42.37 -36.86 30.91
N ILE A 298 41.81 -36.12 29.95
CA ILE A 298 42.52 -35.48 28.83
C ILE A 298 41.52 -34.63 28.04
N THR A 299 42.06 -33.54 27.51
CA THR A 299 41.50 -32.49 26.66
C THR A 299 41.43 -32.86 25.17
N GLY A 300 40.46 -32.25 24.46
CA GLY A 300 40.49 -31.93 23.02
C GLY A 300 39.96 -33.04 22.08
N ILE A 301 39.35 -32.78 20.93
CA ILE A 301 39.31 -31.58 20.09
C ILE A 301 38.37 -31.88 18.88
N ILE A 302 37.79 -30.82 18.28
CA ILE A 302 37.37 -30.65 16.86
C ILE A 302 35.94 -30.99 16.35
N LEU A 303 35.40 -29.93 15.72
CA LEU A 303 34.44 -29.74 14.62
C LEU A 303 33.77 -30.96 13.96
N ALA A 304 32.45 -30.83 13.74
CA ALA A 304 31.81 -30.62 12.42
C ALA A 304 30.36 -31.13 12.43
N ARG A 305 29.38 -30.23 12.34
CA ARG A 305 28.12 -30.43 11.61
C ARG A 305 27.41 -29.10 11.38
#